data_AF-A0A2D5DZF6-F1
#
_entry.id   AF-A0A2D5DZF6-F1
#
_cell.length_a   1.000
_cell.length_b   1.000
_cell.length_c   1.000
_cell.angle_alpha   90.00
_cell.angle_beta   90.00
_cell.angle_gamma   90.00
#
_symmetry.space_group_name_H-M   'P 1'
#
loop_
_entity.id
_entity.type
_entity.pdbx_description
1 polymer ?
#
loop_
_entity_poly.entity_id
_entity_poly.type
_entity_poly.pdbx_seq_one_letter_code
_entity_poly.pdbx_strand_id
1 'polypeptide(L)'
;MFDLEMIRTVHERFPGRVAAARQATGKALTLAEKILYTHLWDGEAQSAFTRGADYVDFAPDRVAKHTDCSEDTIVCNHTYNAQQFDWFRAGSALNLINQQNS
;
A
#
# COMPACT_ATOMS: atom_id res chain seq x y z
N MET A 1 -22.09 16.17 1.34
CA MET A 1 -22.76 15.38 0.30
C MET A 1 -21.67 14.57 -0.37
N PHE A 2 -21.68 13.24 -0.25
CA PHE A 2 -20.66 12.39 -0.86
C PHE A 2 -20.93 12.28 -2.36
N ASP A 3 -19.92 12.53 -3.18
CA ASP A 3 -20.03 12.43 -4.63
C ASP A 3 -19.95 10.95 -5.05
N LEU A 4 -21.11 10.31 -5.14
CA LEU A 4 -21.25 8.88 -5.44
C LEU A 4 -20.71 8.50 -6.83
N GLU A 5 -20.74 9.44 -7.78
CA GLU A 5 -20.24 9.27 -9.13
C GLU A 5 -18.71 9.15 -9.14
N MET A 6 -18.03 9.94 -8.32
CA MET A 6 -16.58 9.86 -8.14
C MET A 6 -16.17 8.49 -7.57
N ILE A 7 -16.89 8.01 -6.55
CA ILE A 7 -16.62 6.71 -5.92
C ILE A 7 -16.80 5.55 -6.90
N ARG A 8 -17.87 5.57 -7.72
CA ARG A 8 -18.11 4.57 -8.77
C ARG A 8 -16.99 4.55 -9.80
N THR A 9 -16.59 5.73 -10.29
CA THR A 9 -15.54 5.87 -11.30
C THR A 9 -14.21 5.29 -10.82
N VAL A 10 -13.85 5.49 -9.55
CA VAL A 10 -12.62 4.93 -8.96
C VAL A 10 -12.69 3.40 -8.88
N HIS A 11 -13.83 2.85 -8.45
CA HIS A 11 -14.02 1.39 -8.33
C HIS A 11 -14.09 0.70 -9.68
N GLU A 12 -14.65 1.34 -10.71
CA GLU A 12 -14.67 0.80 -12.09
C GLU A 12 -13.27 0.70 -12.70
N ARG A 13 -12.38 1.65 -12.39
CA ARG A 13 -10.99 1.67 -12.90
C ARG A 13 -10.03 0.80 -12.09
N PHE A 14 -10.41 0.41 -10.89
CA PHE A 14 -9.57 -0.31 -9.93
C PHE A 14 -9.06 -1.67 -10.45
N PRO A 15 -9.89 -2.56 -11.04
CA PRO A 15 -9.44 -3.86 -11.51
C PRO A 15 -8.40 -3.77 -12.63
N GLY A 16 -8.57 -2.83 -13.55
CA GLY A 16 -7.64 -2.61 -14.67
C GLY A 16 -6.26 -2.15 -14.19
N ARG A 17 -6.23 -1.18 -13.27
CA ARG A 17 -4.97 -0.70 -12.67
C ARG A 17 -4.25 -1.76 -11.86
N VAL A 18 -4.97 -2.60 -11.13
CA VAL A 18 -4.38 -3.73 -10.40
C VAL A 18 -3.80 -4.78 -11.36
N ALA A 19 -4.46 -5.04 -12.49
CA ALA A 19 -3.96 -5.96 -13.51
C ALA A 19 -2.67 -5.42 -14.17
N ALA A 20 -2.64 -4.14 -14.54
CA ALA A 20 -1.47 -3.48 -15.09
C ALA A 20 -0.29 -3.51 -14.11
N ALA A 21 -0.53 -3.16 -12.83
CA ALA A 21 0.51 -3.21 -11.80
C ALA A 21 1.05 -4.63 -11.57
N ARG A 22 0.20 -5.65 -11.69
CA ARG A 22 0.62 -7.05 -11.57
C ARG A 22 1.48 -7.49 -12.77
N GLN A 23 1.17 -7.02 -13.98
CA GLN A 23 2.03 -7.24 -15.15
C GLN A 23 3.37 -6.51 -15.02
N ALA A 24 3.36 -5.25 -14.58
CA ALA A 24 4.56 -4.43 -14.42
C ALA A 24 5.54 -4.98 -13.37
N THR A 25 5.02 -5.57 -12.28
CA THR A 25 5.85 -6.06 -11.17
C THR A 25 6.20 -7.55 -11.25
N GLY A 26 5.48 -8.34 -12.06
CA GLY A 26 5.73 -9.77 -12.21
C GLY A 26 5.55 -10.62 -10.94
N LYS A 27 4.97 -10.06 -9.87
CA LYS A 27 4.81 -10.72 -8.56
C LYS A 27 3.40 -10.55 -7.99
N ALA A 28 3.10 -11.32 -6.94
CA ALA A 28 1.89 -11.09 -6.16
C ALA A 28 1.99 -9.76 -5.39
N LEU A 29 0.98 -8.90 -5.54
CA LEU A 29 0.91 -7.61 -4.88
C LEU A 29 0.23 -7.72 -3.50
N THR A 30 0.82 -7.09 -2.51
CA THR A 30 0.21 -6.86 -1.19
C THR A 30 -0.97 -5.88 -1.28
N LEU A 31 -1.83 -5.85 -0.26
CA LEU A 31 -2.97 -4.91 -0.22
C LEU A 31 -2.51 -3.45 -0.33
N ALA A 32 -1.45 -3.09 0.39
CA ALA A 32 -0.88 -1.75 0.35
C ALA A 32 -0.36 -1.40 -1.07
N GLU A 33 0.33 -2.31 -1.74
CA GLU A 33 0.81 -2.08 -3.10
C GLU A 33 -0.36 -1.89 -4.08
N LYS A 34 -1.42 -2.69 -3.98
CA LYS A 34 -2.61 -2.52 -4.83
C LYS A 34 -3.22 -1.13 -4.67
N ILE A 35 -3.33 -0.64 -3.43
CA ILE A 35 -3.86 0.69 -3.15
C ILE A 35 -2.93 1.77 -3.71
N LEU A 36 -1.61 1.67 -3.50
CA LEU A 36 -0.65 2.65 -4.01
C LEU A 36 -0.65 2.72 -5.54
N TYR A 37 -0.64 1.56 -6.21
CA TYR A 37 -0.67 1.49 -7.68
C TYR A 37 -2.00 1.97 -8.27
N THR A 38 -3.12 1.85 -7.55
CA THR A 38 -4.41 2.35 -8.07
C THR A 38 -4.60 3.85 -7.91
N HIS A 39 -3.80 4.50 -7.05
CA HIS A 39 -3.84 5.96 -6.79
C HIS A 39 -2.66 6.70 -7.43
N LEU A 40 -2.01 6.10 -8.43
CA LEU A 40 -1.03 6.79 -9.27
C LEU A 40 -1.70 7.94 -10.06
N TRP A 41 -1.09 9.12 -10.01
CA TRP A 41 -1.53 10.29 -10.78
C TRP A 41 -1.41 10.05 -12.29
N ASP A 42 -0.31 9.40 -12.70
CA ASP A 42 0.09 9.24 -14.11
C ASP A 42 -0.64 8.10 -14.86
N GLY A 43 -1.67 7.50 -14.23
CA GLY A 43 -2.48 6.48 -14.88
C GLY A 43 -2.04 5.04 -14.56
N GLU A 44 -1.82 4.23 -15.59
CA GLU A 44 -1.41 2.83 -15.43
C GLU A 44 0.07 2.71 -15.09
N ALA A 45 0.41 1.78 -14.20
CA ALA A 45 1.79 1.57 -13.76
C ALA A 45 2.65 1.00 -14.92
N GLN A 46 3.55 1.81 -15.47
CA GLN A 46 4.41 1.42 -16.59
C GLN A 46 5.67 0.65 -16.13
N SER A 47 6.10 0.83 -14.88
CA SER A 47 7.30 0.21 -14.32
C SER A 47 7.09 -0.20 -12.87
N ALA A 48 7.83 -1.21 -12.43
CA ALA A 48 7.86 -1.63 -11.03
C ALA A 48 8.61 -0.60 -10.19
N PHE A 49 7.94 -0.02 -9.19
CA PHE A 49 8.59 0.85 -8.21
C PHE A 49 9.25 0.03 -7.10
N THR A 50 10.48 0.43 -6.75
CA THR A 50 11.30 -0.13 -5.68
C THR A 50 10.97 0.57 -4.36
N ARG A 51 10.64 -0.22 -3.34
CA ARG A 51 10.31 0.28 -2.00
C ARG A 51 11.49 1.05 -1.42
N GLY A 52 11.24 2.28 -0.96
CA GLY A 52 12.22 3.10 -0.25
C GLY A 52 13.29 3.76 -1.13
N ALA A 53 13.20 3.62 -2.46
CA ALA A 53 14.10 4.27 -3.41
C ALA A 53 13.35 5.21 -4.35
N ASP A 54 12.19 4.77 -4.86
CA ASP A 54 11.46 5.53 -5.86
C ASP A 54 10.45 6.49 -5.24
N TYR A 55 10.48 7.74 -5.70
CA TYR A 55 9.51 8.76 -5.35
C TYR A 55 8.34 8.69 -6.34
N VAL A 56 7.11 8.65 -5.83
CA VAL A 56 5.91 8.45 -6.63
C VAL A 56 4.87 9.50 -6.24
N ASP A 57 4.31 10.17 -7.24
CA ASP A 57 3.23 11.13 -7.05
C ASP A 57 1.89 10.40 -6.92
N PHE A 58 1.37 10.41 -5.69
CA PHE A 58 0.07 9.83 -5.37
C PHE A 58 -1.03 10.89 -5.44
N ALA A 59 -2.22 10.47 -5.84
CA ALA A 59 -3.45 11.26 -5.79
C ALA A 59 -4.26 10.85 -4.54
N PRO A 60 -4.02 11.45 -3.35
CA PRO A 60 -4.75 11.06 -2.14
C PRO A 60 -6.21 11.52 -2.23
N ASP A 61 -7.13 10.57 -2.08
CA ASP A 61 -8.58 10.86 -2.12
C ASP A 61 -9.06 11.71 -0.93
N ARG A 62 -8.34 11.66 0.21
CA ARG A 62 -8.71 12.35 1.45
C ARG A 62 -7.49 12.83 2.21
N VAL A 63 -7.56 14.06 2.69
CA VAL A 63 -6.59 14.65 3.61
C VAL A 63 -7.26 14.79 4.97
N ALA A 64 -6.78 14.06 5.98
CA ALA A 64 -7.12 14.30 7.37
C ALA A 64 -6.06 15.22 7.97
N LYS A 65 -6.46 16.44 8.37
CA LYS A 65 -5.57 17.43 9.00
C LYS A 65 -6.03 17.64 10.44
N HIS A 66 -5.15 17.39 11.40
CA HIS A 66 -5.35 17.83 12.79
C HIS A 66 -5.27 19.35 12.84
N THR A 67 -6.20 19.99 13.54
CA THR A 67 -6.37 21.47 13.51
C THR A 67 -5.16 22.21 14.10
N ASP A 68 -4.33 21.54 14.89
CA ASP A 68 -3.25 22.10 15.70
C ASP A 68 -1.85 21.57 15.35
N CYS A 69 -1.71 20.74 14.30
CA CYS A 69 -0.46 20.04 13.97
C CYS A 69 0.16 19.25 15.15
N SER A 70 -0.63 18.86 16.16
CA SER A 70 -0.13 18.08 17.27
C SER A 70 0.08 16.61 16.88
N GLU A 71 1.13 16.00 17.44
CA GLU A 71 1.42 14.58 17.30
C GLU A 71 0.97 13.85 18.57
N ASP A 72 -0.16 13.14 18.49
CA ASP A 72 -0.58 12.26 19.57
C ASP A 72 0.21 10.95 19.54
N THR A 73 1.12 10.77 20.50
CA THR A 73 1.83 9.49 20.68
C THR A 73 0.98 8.55 21.55
N ILE A 74 0.26 7.64 20.91
CA ILE A 74 -0.47 6.58 21.60
C ILE A 74 0.47 5.40 21.83
N VAL A 75 0.78 5.11 23.09
CA VAL A 75 1.61 3.96 23.47
C VAL A 75 0.78 2.68 23.32
N CYS A 76 1.01 1.94 22.24
CA CYS A 76 0.40 0.63 22.01
C CYS A 76 1.29 -0.47 22.62
N ASN A 77 0.88 -1.02 23.77
CA ASN A 77 1.49 -2.23 24.30
C ASN A 77 1.20 -3.41 23.36
N HIS A 78 2.23 -4.18 22.98
CA HIS A 78 2.07 -5.37 22.16
C HIS A 78 2.42 -6.64 22.94
N THR A 79 1.77 -7.75 22.60
CA THR A 79 2.08 -9.09 23.13
C THR A 79 3.04 -9.88 22.25
N TYR A 80 3.64 -9.24 21.23
CA TYR A 80 4.52 -9.92 20.28
C TYR A 80 5.79 -10.47 20.92
N ASN A 81 6.11 -11.72 20.59
CA ASN A 81 7.41 -12.33 20.84
C ASN A 81 8.40 -11.99 19.69
N ALA A 82 9.69 -12.28 19.89
CA ALA A 82 10.75 -11.92 18.93
C ALA A 82 10.50 -12.47 17.51
N GLN A 83 9.98 -13.70 17.41
CA GLN A 83 9.73 -14.35 16.12
C GLN A 83 8.57 -13.71 15.36
N GLN A 84 7.53 -13.27 16.07
CA GLN A 84 6.41 -12.52 15.51
C GLN A 84 6.83 -11.13 15.03
N PHE A 85 7.82 -10.52 15.68
CA PHE A 85 8.39 -9.26 15.22
C PHE A 85 9.13 -9.43 13.88
N ASP A 86 9.82 -10.54 13.69
CA ASP A 86 10.48 -10.86 12.42
C ASP A 86 9.46 -11.18 11.31
N TRP A 87 8.33 -11.82 11.62
CA TRP A 87 7.21 -11.96 10.68
C TRP A 87 6.64 -10.62 10.25
N PHE A 88 6.51 -9.69 11.20
CA PHE A 88 6.02 -8.35 10.93
C PHE A 88 7.01 -7.58 10.03
N ARG A 89 8.31 -7.63 10.32
CA ARG A 89 9.36 -7.02 9.48
C ARG A 89 9.43 -7.62 8.08
N ALA A 90 9.25 -8.92 7.94
CA ALA A 90 9.20 -9.61 6.65
C ALA A 90 7.88 -9.36 5.87
N GLY A 91 6.93 -8.65 6.48
CA GLY A 91 5.62 -8.35 5.91
C GLY A 91 4.62 -9.51 5.95
N SER A 92 5.07 -10.74 6.25
CA SER A 92 4.25 -11.87 6.67
C SER A 92 5.13 -13.01 7.20
N ALA A 93 4.56 -13.91 8.00
CA ALA A 93 5.25 -15.14 8.43
C ALA A 93 5.67 -16.01 7.24
N LEU A 94 4.85 -16.04 6.18
CA LEU A 94 5.11 -16.83 4.98
C LEU A 94 6.30 -16.28 4.17
N ASN A 95 6.47 -14.96 4.13
CA ASN A 95 7.61 -14.33 3.48
C ASN A 95 8.92 -14.65 4.20
N LEU A 96 8.92 -14.67 5.54
CA LEU A 96 10.09 -15.06 6.32
C LEU A 96 10.49 -16.51 6.02
N ILE A 97 9.52 -17.42 5.94
CA ILE A 97 9.77 -18.83 5.59
C ILE A 97 10.33 -18.95 4.17
N ASN A 98 9.82 -18.17 3.21
CA ASN A 98 10.34 -18.18 1.84
C ASN A 98 11.79 -17.66 1.76
N GLN A 99 12.12 -16.62 2.54
CA GLN A 99 13.48 -16.09 2.64
C GLN A 99 14.46 -17.05 3.32
N GLN A 100 14.01 -17.84 4.30
CA GLN A 100 14.84 -18.85 4.98
C GLN A 100 15.05 -20.12 4.14
N ASN A 101 14.16 -20.39 3.19
CA ASN A 101 14.20 -21.56 2.29
C ASN A 101 14.84 -21.26 0.92
N SER A 102 15.45 -20.08 0.76
CA SER A 102 16.22 -19.68 -0.43
C SER A 102 17.71 -19.66 -0.11
#